data_AF-A0A7T1S9L9-F1
#
_entry.id   AF-A0A7T1S9L9-F1
#
_cell.length_a   1.000
_cell.length_b   1.000
_cell.length_c   1.000
_cell.angle_alpha   90.00
_cell.angle_beta   90.00
_cell.angle_gamma   90.00
#
_symmetry.space_group_name_H-M   'P 1'
#
loop_
_entity.id
_entity.type
_entity.pdbx_description
1 polymer ?
#
loop_
_entity_poly.entity_id
_entity_poly.type
_entity_poly.pdbx_seq_one_letter_code
_entity_poly.pdbx_strand_id
1 'polypeptide(L)'
;MVKKSFISVISHEEKEENRGSVAFQILRLTNRIRKLSSHLELHRKDYLSQRGLRKILGKRQRMLSYLSKKNRIRYKQLINQFDIRESKTR
;
A
#
# COMPACT_ATOMS: atom_id res chain seq x y z
N MET A 1 -11.34 -2.68 21.53
CA MET A 1 -10.30 -1.71 21.12
C MET A 1 -10.49 -1.39 19.66
N VAL A 2 -11.05 -0.22 19.38
CA VAL A 2 -11.49 0.25 18.06
C VAL A 2 -10.30 0.28 17.11
N LYS A 3 -10.26 -0.62 16.12
CA LYS A 3 -9.34 -0.50 14.98
C LYS A 3 -9.69 0.83 14.32
N LYS A 4 -8.87 1.87 14.53
CA LYS A 4 -8.99 3.14 13.83
C LYS A 4 -9.22 2.82 12.37
N SER A 5 -10.41 3.14 11.89
CA SER A 5 -10.72 3.17 10.48
C SER A 5 -9.71 4.13 9.85
N PHE A 6 -8.60 3.61 9.33
CA PHE A 6 -7.56 4.35 8.58
C PHE A 6 -8.09 5.05 7.31
N ILE A 7 -9.41 5.05 7.15
CA ILE A 7 -10.23 5.70 6.14
C ILE A 7 -10.26 7.23 6.35
N SER A 8 -9.93 7.75 7.54
CA SER A 8 -10.11 9.18 7.84
C SER A 8 -9.05 10.16 7.29
N VAL A 9 -8.05 9.72 6.51
CA VAL A 9 -6.98 10.64 6.03
C VAL A 9 -7.08 10.97 4.53
N ILE A 10 -8.01 10.35 3.81
CA ILE A 10 -8.47 10.88 2.54
C ILE A 10 -9.95 11.18 2.76
N SER A 11 -10.20 12.43 3.16
CA SER A 11 -11.51 13.05 3.30
C SER A 11 -12.45 12.50 2.22
N HIS A 12 -13.65 12.08 2.62
CA HIS A 12 -14.71 11.60 1.72
C HIS A 12 -15.20 12.66 0.72
N GLU A 13 -14.50 13.80 0.56
CA GLU A 13 -14.92 14.95 -0.24
C GLU A 13 -13.97 15.29 -1.39
N GLU A 14 -12.71 14.83 -1.39
CA GLU A 14 -11.79 15.18 -2.48
C GLU A 14 -11.65 14.07 -3.52
N LYS A 15 -12.75 13.94 -4.26
CA LYS A 15 -12.86 13.64 -5.69
C LYS A 15 -12.49 12.24 -6.19
N GLU A 16 -13.41 11.71 -6.98
CA GLU A 16 -13.20 10.60 -7.93
C GLU A 16 -11.96 10.81 -8.84
N GLU A 17 -11.53 12.05 -9.07
CA GLU A 17 -10.28 12.42 -9.77
C GLU A 17 -9.01 11.83 -9.10
N ASN A 18 -9.02 11.62 -7.78
CA ASN A 18 -7.83 11.18 -7.04
C ASN A 18 -7.63 9.66 -7.02
N ARG A 19 -8.57 8.86 -7.57
CA ARG A 19 -8.41 7.39 -7.69
C ARG A 19 -7.19 7.01 -8.53
N GLY A 20 -6.82 7.86 -9.48
CA GLY A 20 -5.63 7.69 -10.32
C GLY A 20 -4.32 8.06 -9.63
N SER A 21 -4.36 8.79 -8.52
CA SER A 21 -3.14 9.28 -7.85
C SER A 21 -2.26 8.12 -7.35
N VAL A 22 -0.94 8.32 -7.43
CA VAL A 22 0.03 7.32 -6.98
C VAL A 22 -0.13 7.02 -5.49
N ALA A 23 -0.43 8.03 -4.68
CA ALA A 23 -0.66 7.89 -3.24
C ALA A 23 -1.89 7.02 -2.93
N PHE A 24 -3.02 7.29 -3.59
CA PHE A 24 -4.26 6.50 -3.41
C PHE A 24 -4.05 5.03 -3.82
N GLN A 25 -3.35 4.80 -4.93
CA GLN A 25 -3.05 3.44 -5.39
C GLN A 25 -2.15 2.69 -4.39
N ILE A 26 -1.12 3.34 -3.83
CA ILE A 26 -0.25 2.75 -2.79
C ILE A 26 -1.07 2.40 -1.54
N LEU A 27 -1.97 3.29 -1.10
CA LEU A 27 -2.88 3.03 0.02
C LEU A 27 -3.75 1.80 -0.25
N ARG A 28 -4.41 1.74 -1.40
CA ARG A 28 -5.28 0.62 -1.80
C ARG A 28 -4.53 -0.70 -1.82
N LEU A 29 -3.32 -0.72 -2.40
CA LEU A 29 -2.47 -1.91 -2.43
C LEU A 29 -2.04 -2.33 -1.02
N THR A 30 -1.71 -1.36 -0.15
CA THR A 30 -1.31 -1.62 1.24
C THR A 30 -2.45 -2.24 2.05
N ASN A 31 -3.67 -1.72 1.91
CA ASN A 31 -4.85 -2.30 2.56
C ASN A 31 -5.11 -3.74 2.08
N ARG A 32 -4.95 -4.00 0.77
CA ARG A 32 -5.10 -5.35 0.21
C ARG A 32 -4.02 -6.31 0.71
N ILE A 33 -2.77 -5.85 0.83
CA ILE A 33 -1.67 -6.62 1.42
C ILE A 33 -2.01 -7.00 2.86
N ARG A 34 -2.39 -6.03 3.71
CA ARG A 34 -2.74 -6.29 5.11
C ARG A 34 -3.85 -7.35 5.23
N LYS A 35 -4.92 -7.22 4.44
CA LYS A 35 -6.03 -8.21 4.44
C LYS A 35 -5.58 -9.60 4.00
N LEU A 36 -4.78 -9.70 2.93
CA LEU A 36 -4.27 -10.99 2.43
C LEU A 36 -3.25 -11.62 3.37
N SER A 37 -2.41 -10.81 4.02
CA SER A 37 -1.47 -11.29 5.03
C SER A 37 -2.20 -11.98 6.17
N SER A 38 -3.22 -11.35 6.76
CA SER A 38 -4.04 -11.98 7.82
C SER A 38 -4.78 -13.23 7.34
N HIS A 39 -5.23 -13.26 6.08
CA HIS A 39 -5.84 -14.46 5.51
C HIS A 39 -4.85 -15.63 5.40
N LEU A 40 -3.61 -15.36 4.95
CA LEU A 40 -2.57 -16.37 4.80
C LEU A 40 -1.99 -16.87 6.13
N GLU A 41 -2.11 -16.08 7.21
CA GLU A 41 -1.76 -16.53 8.56
C GLU A 41 -2.62 -17.74 8.98
N LEU A 42 -3.91 -17.72 8.64
CA LEU A 42 -4.85 -18.83 8.87
C LEU A 42 -4.72 -19.92 7.79
N HIS A 43 -4.56 -19.53 6.52
CA HIS A 43 -4.51 -20.44 5.37
C HIS A 43 -3.11 -20.55 4.77
N ARG A 44 -2.17 -21.10 5.53
CA ARG A 44 -0.74 -21.16 5.15
C ARG A 44 -0.45 -21.96 3.87
N LYS A 45 -1.33 -22.90 3.51
CA LYS A 45 -1.18 -23.76 2.31
C LYS A 45 -1.80 -23.15 1.04
N ASP A 46 -2.38 -21.96 1.09
CA ASP A 46 -2.91 -21.29 -0.11
C ASP A 46 -1.78 -20.61 -0.92
N TYR A 47 -1.13 -21.40 -1.77
CA TYR A 47 -0.03 -20.94 -2.62
C TYR A 47 -0.49 -20.01 -3.75
N LEU A 48 -1.75 -20.11 -4.21
CA LEU A 48 -2.29 -19.25 -5.26
C LEU A 48 -2.47 -17.82 -4.75
N SER A 49 -3.05 -17.67 -3.55
CA SER A 49 -3.18 -16.37 -2.87
C SER A 49 -1.81 -15.81 -2.50
N GLN A 50 -0.86 -16.64 -2.06
CA GLN A 50 0.52 -16.20 -1.79
C GLN A 50 1.21 -15.65 -3.04
N ARG A 51 1.02 -16.30 -4.20
CA ARG A 51 1.52 -15.79 -5.49
C ARG A 51 0.87 -14.46 -5.85
N GLY A 52 -0.44 -14.32 -5.64
CA GLY A 52 -1.17 -13.06 -5.82
C GLY A 52 -0.63 -11.93 -4.93
N LEU A 53 -0.37 -12.23 -3.66
CA LEU A 53 0.22 -11.30 -2.70
C LEU A 53 1.58 -10.79 -3.18
N ARG A 54 2.47 -11.69 -3.63
CA ARG A 54 3.79 -11.31 -4.17
C ARG A 54 3.66 -10.35 -5.36
N LYS A 55 2.71 -10.58 -6.27
CA LYS A 55 2.45 -9.68 -7.40
C LYS A 55 2.02 -8.27 -6.95
N ILE A 56 1.13 -8.19 -5.95
CA ILE A 56 0.65 -6.92 -5.38
C ILE A 56 1.81 -6.17 -4.71
N LEU A 57 2.64 -6.89 -3.97
CA LEU A 57 3.80 -6.33 -3.27
C LEU A 57 4.83 -5.74 -4.26
N GLY A 58 5.12 -6.45 -5.34
CA GLY A 58 5.98 -5.95 -6.42
C GLY A 58 5.38 -4.78 -7.21
N LYS A 59 4.05 -4.72 -7.37
CA LYS A 59 3.38 -3.54 -7.95
C LYS A 59 3.55 -2.32 -7.05
N ARG A 60 3.29 -2.46 -5.73
CA ARG A 60 3.47 -1.38 -4.76
C ARG A 60 4.91 -0.86 -4.73
N GLN A 61 5.89 -1.78 -4.75
CA GLN A 61 7.30 -1.41 -4.76
C GLN A 61 7.66 -0.56 -5.98
N ARG A 62 7.21 -0.93 -7.19
CA ARG A 62 7.44 -0.13 -8.41
C ARG A 62 6.83 1.28 -8.31
N MET A 63 5.64 1.41 -7.72
CA MET A 63 5.00 2.71 -7.53
C MET A 63 5.77 3.60 -6.53
N LEU A 64 6.26 3.00 -5.44
CA LEU A 64 7.11 3.68 -4.47
C LEU A 64 8.44 4.12 -5.09
N SER A 65 9.08 3.26 -5.88
CA SER A 65 10.30 3.62 -6.61
C SER A 65 10.07 4.76 -7.61
N TYR A 66 8.94 4.75 -8.34
CA TYR A 66 8.56 5.87 -9.20
C TYR A 66 8.40 7.17 -8.41
N LEU A 67 7.67 7.12 -7.30
CA LEU A 67 7.44 8.30 -6.47
C LEU A 67 8.74 8.83 -5.84
N SER A 68 9.64 7.94 -5.40
CA SER A 68 10.94 8.32 -4.88
C SER A 68 11.80 9.06 -5.91
N LYS A 69 11.68 8.73 -7.20
CA LYS A 69 12.38 9.43 -8.28
C LYS A 69 11.74 10.79 -8.59
N LYS A 70 10.40 10.88 -8.54
CA LYS A 70 9.65 12.10 -8.89
C LYS A 70 9.61 13.14 -7.76
N ASN A 71 9.38 12.71 -6.53
CA ASN A 71 9.27 13.59 -5.36
C ASN A 71 9.63 12.86 -4.07
N ARG A 72 10.85 13.12 -3.56
CA ARG A 72 11.38 12.50 -2.34
C ARG A 72 10.60 12.89 -1.07
N ILE A 73 10.05 14.11 -1.00
CA ILE A 73 9.30 14.59 0.17
C ILE A 73 8.00 13.78 0.32
N ARG A 74 7.22 13.68 -0.77
CA ARG A 74 5.99 12.87 -0.79
C ARG A 74 6.27 11.40 -0.52
N TYR A 75 7.37 10.85 -1.04
CA TYR A 75 7.78 9.48 -0.75
C TYR A 75 8.02 9.24 0.75
N LYS A 76 8.80 10.11 1.41
CA LYS A 76 9.06 10.00 2.86
C LYS A 76 7.78 10.12 3.67
N GLN A 77 6.91 11.08 3.33
CA GLN A 77 5.61 11.26 3.99
C GLN A 77 4.75 9.99 3.90
N LEU A 78 4.62 9.40 2.71
CA LEU A 78 3.80 8.19 2.53
C LEU A 78 4.38 6.96 3.24
N ILE A 79 5.70 6.80 3.24
CA ILE A 79 6.35 5.68 3.95
C ILE A 79 6.09 5.78 5.45
N ASN A 80 6.28 6.97 6.02
CA ASN A 80 6.03 7.21 7.45
C ASN A 80 4.56 7.02 7.81
N GLN A 81 3.65 7.48 6.94
CA GLN A 81 2.22 7.38 7.16
C GLN A 81 1.70 5.93 7.13
N PHE A 82 2.26 5.09 6.26
CA PHE A 82 1.79 3.72 6.07
C PHE A 82 2.65 2.64 6.73
N ASP A 83 3.70 3.06 7.45
CA ASP A 83 4.68 2.19 8.10
C ASP A 83 5.23 1.14 7.11
N ILE A 84 5.63 1.62 5.94
CA ILE A 84 6.18 0.78 4.88
C ILE A 84 7.69 0.78 5.01
N ARG A 85 8.30 -0.40 5.17
CA ARG A 85 9.77 -0.52 5.19
C ARG A 85 10.40 0.15 3.96
N GLU A 86 11.40 1.01 4.18
CA GLU A 86 12.16 1.63 3.10
C GLU A 86 12.75 0.56 2.17
N SER A 87 12.44 0.67 0.88
CA SER A 87 13.08 -0.19 -0.12
C SER A 87 14.50 0.31 -0.35
N LYS A 88 15.49 -0.57 -0.27
CA LYS A 88 16.84 -0.31 -0.77
C LYS A 88 16.73 -0.09 -2.28
N THR A 89 16.75 1.16 -2.72
CA THR A 89 16.92 1.51 -4.12
C THR A 89 18.33 1.06 -4.51
N ARG A 90 18.44 0.00 -5.31
CA ARG A 90 19.68 -0.28 -6.06
C ARG A 90 19.73 0.65 -7.27
#